data_AF-A0A3M1XXW0-F1
#
_entry.id   AF-A0A3M1XXW0-F1
#
_cell.length_a   1.000
_cell.length_b   1.000
_cell.length_c   1.000
_cell.angle_alpha   90.00
_cell.angle_beta   90.00
_cell.angle_gamma   90.00
#
_symmetry.space_group_name_H-M   'P 1'
#
loop_
_entity.id
_entity.type
_entity.pdbx_description
1 polymer ?
#
loop_
_entity_poly.entity_id
_entity_poly.type
_entity_poly.pdbx_seq_one_letter_code
_entity_poly.pdbx_strand_id
1 'polypeptide(L)'
;MSQGDNIPLACFVYDFVLFFLFYYNTVVVGSTSGTFKLLGELLHHLEAYEASAPSAHSLPDFLAWVQRRTVGQGAGPAMSEPEIRQASHAEGNIMLTILITYLYRYAKHYGKKALADSSLSTLDEFSFLATLRFRGDLTKSELIHLHLLELTSGIEILKRLEKKGFVEVFPDPADRRSRRVRISYAGAAALDAIMPQMNQVARIVSGNLGPEGLTRLMPLLHQLNAFHSVIHQEDRQSELETITEKYLS
;
A
#
# COMPACT_ATOMS: atom_id res chain seq x y z
N MET A 1 16.23 -21.49 69.13
CA MET A 1 15.58 -22.55 68.33
C MET A 1 14.27 -21.96 67.85
N SER A 2 14.28 -21.23 66.74
CA SER A 2 14.04 -21.73 65.38
C SER A 2 12.72 -22.50 65.26
N GLN A 3 11.69 -21.80 64.83
CA GLN A 3 10.80 -22.22 63.74
C GLN A 3 10.01 -21.01 63.28
N GLY A 4 10.27 -20.58 62.04
CA GLY A 4 9.54 -19.50 61.39
C GLY A 4 8.26 -20.06 60.79
N ASP A 5 7.12 -19.51 61.20
CA ASP A 5 5.85 -19.77 60.55
C ASP A 5 5.72 -18.87 59.32
N ASN A 6 6.01 -19.50 58.20
CA ASN A 6 5.85 -18.99 56.85
C ASN A 6 4.35 -18.95 56.54
N ILE A 7 3.72 -17.78 56.74
CA ILE A 7 2.34 -17.54 56.29
C ILE A 7 2.35 -17.63 54.76
N PRO A 8 1.56 -18.52 54.12
CA PRO A 8 1.61 -18.68 52.68
C PRO A 8 1.13 -17.42 51.97
N LEU A 9 1.94 -16.91 51.04
CA LEU A 9 1.62 -15.81 50.11
C LEU A 9 0.33 -16.02 49.29
N ALA A 10 -0.32 -17.19 49.39
CA ALA A 10 -1.59 -17.51 48.75
C ALA A 10 -2.81 -16.77 49.35
N CYS A 11 -2.74 -16.25 50.58
CA CYS A 11 -3.88 -15.55 51.19
C CYS A 11 -4.05 -14.09 50.69
N PHE A 12 -3.01 -13.43 50.18
CA PHE A 12 -3.13 -12.05 49.68
C PHE A 12 -3.59 -11.94 48.22
N VAL A 13 -3.44 -13.01 47.43
CA VAL A 13 -3.82 -13.01 46.01
C VAL A 13 -5.33 -13.22 45.83
N TYR A 14 -5.97 -14.01 46.70
CA TYR A 14 -7.42 -14.25 46.62
C TYR A 14 -8.25 -13.04 47.05
N ASP A 15 -7.81 -12.27 48.05
CA ASP A 15 -8.51 -11.04 48.46
C ASP A 15 -8.38 -9.92 47.42
N PHE A 16 -7.26 -9.83 46.69
CA PHE A 16 -7.09 -8.83 45.64
C PHE A 16 -7.97 -9.14 44.41
N VAL A 17 -8.13 -10.42 44.05
CA VAL A 17 -8.96 -10.83 42.91
C VAL A 17 -10.45 -10.70 43.23
N LEU A 18 -10.89 -11.03 44.46
CA LEU A 18 -12.27 -10.82 44.88
C LEU A 18 -12.59 -9.32 45.04
N PHE A 19 -11.65 -8.51 45.54
CA PHE A 19 -11.80 -7.05 45.56
C PHE A 19 -11.84 -6.47 44.14
N PHE A 20 -11.06 -6.98 43.18
CA PHE A 20 -11.13 -6.54 41.79
C PHE A 20 -12.43 -6.97 41.12
N LEU A 21 -12.92 -8.19 41.35
CA LEU A 21 -14.20 -8.66 40.79
C LEU A 21 -15.41 -7.96 41.41
N PHE A 22 -15.35 -7.59 42.69
CA PHE A 22 -16.40 -6.85 43.39
C PHE A 22 -16.34 -5.34 43.11
N TYR A 23 -15.15 -4.73 42.99
CA TYR A 23 -14.96 -3.34 42.56
C TYR A 23 -15.34 -3.16 41.08
N TYR A 24 -14.99 -4.12 40.21
CA TYR A 24 -15.42 -4.10 38.80
C TYR A 24 -16.94 -4.28 38.68
N ASN A 25 -17.57 -5.16 39.49
CA ASN A 25 -19.03 -5.27 39.50
C ASN A 25 -19.75 -4.07 40.13
N THR A 26 -19.21 -3.45 41.18
CA THR A 26 -19.91 -2.36 41.90
C THR A 26 -19.71 -0.99 41.25
N VAL A 27 -18.55 -0.73 40.64
CA VAL A 27 -18.26 0.55 39.95
C VAL A 27 -18.85 0.57 38.54
N VAL A 28 -18.92 -0.57 37.85
CA VAL A 28 -19.47 -0.62 36.47
C VAL A 28 -21.00 -0.69 36.46
N VAL A 29 -21.63 -1.28 37.47
CA VAL A 29 -23.11 -1.41 37.52
C VAL A 29 -23.80 -0.10 37.94
N GLY A 30 -23.06 0.87 38.51
CA GLY A 30 -23.63 2.14 38.99
C GLY A 30 -23.77 3.27 37.97
N SER A 31 -23.26 3.14 36.72
CA SER A 31 -23.15 4.30 35.83
C SER A 31 -23.20 4.00 34.32
N THR A 32 -24.08 3.12 33.84
CA THR A 32 -24.36 3.06 32.39
C THR A 32 -25.80 2.64 32.10
N SER A 33 -26.73 3.57 32.19
CA SER A 33 -28.11 3.37 31.71
C SER A 33 -28.22 3.40 30.17
N GLY A 34 -27.28 2.80 29.43
CA GLY A 34 -27.37 2.84 27.95
C GLY A 34 -26.46 1.98 27.07
N THR A 35 -25.48 1.22 27.58
CA THR A 35 -24.27 1.00 26.75
C THR A 35 -23.78 -0.43 26.52
N PHE A 36 -24.65 -1.44 26.45
CA PHE A 36 -24.21 -2.80 26.02
C PHE A 36 -25.24 -3.60 25.21
N LYS A 37 -26.16 -2.96 24.48
CA LYS A 37 -27.12 -3.68 23.62
C LYS A 37 -26.43 -4.62 22.64
N LEU A 38 -25.36 -4.15 21.99
CA LEU A 38 -24.57 -4.94 21.05
C LEU A 38 -23.85 -6.11 21.73
N LEU A 39 -23.37 -5.92 22.97
CA LEU A 39 -22.75 -7.00 23.73
C LEU A 39 -23.78 -8.08 24.09
N GLY A 40 -25.01 -7.68 24.43
CA GLY A 40 -26.12 -8.60 24.66
C GLY A 40 -26.51 -9.38 23.40
N GLU A 41 -26.53 -8.73 22.24
CA GLU A 41 -26.76 -9.39 20.95
C GLU A 41 -25.63 -10.37 20.60
N LEU A 42 -24.37 -9.99 20.82
CA LEU A 42 -23.21 -10.85 20.62
C LEU A 42 -23.23 -12.10 21.50
N LEU A 43 -23.57 -11.94 22.78
CA LEU A 43 -23.72 -13.04 23.73
C LEU A 43 -24.81 -14.02 23.28
N HIS A 44 -25.97 -13.51 22.85
CA HIS A 44 -27.05 -14.36 22.36
C HIS A 44 -26.64 -15.17 21.11
N HIS A 45 -25.89 -14.55 20.18
CA HIS A 45 -25.36 -15.27 19.03
C HIS A 45 -24.32 -16.33 19.40
N LEU A 46 -23.48 -16.05 20.41
CA LEU A 46 -22.48 -16.98 20.90
C LEU A 46 -23.12 -18.22 21.54
N GLU A 47 -24.14 -18.02 22.40
CA GLU A 47 -24.91 -19.12 23.00
C GLU A 47 -25.56 -20.01 21.93
N ALA A 48 -26.18 -19.40 20.92
CA ALA A 48 -26.81 -20.12 19.82
C ALA A 48 -25.80 -20.84 18.91
N TYR A 49 -24.57 -20.33 18.81
CA TYR A 49 -23.48 -20.98 18.09
C TYR A 49 -22.98 -22.22 18.82
N GLU A 50 -22.66 -22.10 20.11
CA GLU A 50 -22.19 -23.21 20.95
C GLU A 50 -23.22 -24.34 21.06
N ALA A 51 -24.51 -24.00 21.14
CA ALA A 51 -25.59 -24.98 21.12
C ALA A 51 -25.70 -25.73 19.78
N SER A 52 -25.25 -25.12 18.67
CA SER A 52 -25.34 -25.71 17.32
C SER A 52 -24.14 -26.58 16.94
N ALA A 53 -22.98 -26.40 17.61
CA ALA A 53 -21.76 -27.15 17.33
C ALA A 53 -20.87 -27.24 18.59
N PRO A 54 -21.04 -28.27 19.44
CA PRO A 54 -20.40 -28.35 20.76
C PRO A 54 -18.87 -28.54 20.76
N SER A 55 -18.21 -28.60 19.61
CA SER A 55 -16.77 -28.92 19.49
C SER A 55 -15.96 -27.90 18.68
N ALA A 56 -16.59 -26.87 18.13
CA ALA A 56 -15.93 -25.81 17.38
C ALA A 56 -15.89 -24.52 18.22
N HIS A 57 -14.82 -24.33 18.99
CA HIS A 57 -14.67 -23.19 19.91
C HIS A 57 -13.67 -22.15 19.39
N SER A 58 -13.62 -21.92 18.08
CA SER A 58 -12.72 -20.92 17.49
C SER A 58 -13.46 -19.64 17.13
N LEU A 59 -12.85 -18.49 17.43
CA LEU A 59 -13.39 -17.17 17.09
C LEU A 59 -13.63 -17.02 15.57
N PRO A 60 -12.74 -17.49 14.66
CA PRO A 60 -13.02 -17.47 13.22
C PRO A 60 -14.29 -18.22 12.81
N ASP A 61 -14.54 -19.41 13.39
CA ASP A 61 -15.71 -20.22 13.06
C ASP A 61 -17.00 -19.57 13.56
N PHE A 62 -16.95 -18.95 14.74
CA PHE A 62 -18.04 -18.14 15.29
C PHE A 62 -18.37 -16.95 14.37
N LEU A 63 -17.37 -16.19 13.92
CA LEU A 63 -17.58 -15.05 13.02
C LEU A 63 -18.18 -15.46 11.67
N ALA A 64 -17.70 -16.57 11.09
CA ALA A 64 -18.25 -17.13 9.86
C ALA A 64 -19.70 -17.65 10.04
N TRP A 65 -20.06 -18.12 11.23
CA TRP A 65 -21.42 -18.53 11.55
C TRP A 65 -22.37 -17.33 11.72
N VAL A 66 -21.94 -16.27 12.41
CA VAL A 66 -22.74 -15.05 12.60
C VAL A 66 -23.01 -14.38 11.27
N GLN A 67 -21.99 -14.23 10.42
CA GLN A 67 -22.13 -13.63 9.09
C GLN A 67 -23.18 -14.34 8.23
N ARG A 68 -23.24 -15.68 8.27
CA ARG A 68 -24.26 -16.45 7.54
C ARG A 68 -25.69 -16.16 8.00
N ARG A 69 -25.88 -15.83 9.28
CA ARG A 69 -27.22 -15.59 9.87
C ARG A 69 -27.65 -14.13 9.80
N THR A 70 -26.74 -13.17 9.88
CA THR A 70 -27.08 -11.74 9.80
C THR A 70 -27.33 -11.27 8.37
N VAL A 71 -26.63 -11.86 7.40
CA VAL A 71 -26.85 -11.59 5.96
C VAL A 71 -28.19 -12.18 5.46
N GLY A 72 -28.76 -13.15 6.19
CA GLY A 72 -29.99 -13.87 5.81
C GLY A 72 -31.33 -13.19 6.13
N GLN A 73 -31.37 -11.97 6.69
CA GLN A 73 -32.64 -11.29 7.02
C GLN A 73 -33.01 -10.10 6.11
N GLY A 74 -32.25 -9.83 5.05
CA GLY A 74 -32.61 -8.91 3.97
C GLY A 74 -32.76 -9.66 2.64
N ALA A 75 -33.97 -10.03 2.27
CA ALA A 75 -34.25 -10.80 1.06
C ALA A 75 -33.97 -10.00 -0.24
N GLY A 76 -32.78 -10.20 -0.81
CA GLY A 76 -32.52 -10.23 -2.25
C GLY A 76 -32.11 -11.66 -2.64
N PRO A 77 -32.04 -12.02 -3.94
CA PRO A 77 -31.59 -13.36 -4.34
C PRO A 77 -30.22 -13.63 -3.71
N ALA A 78 -30.14 -14.70 -2.90
CA ALA A 78 -28.93 -15.05 -2.16
C ALA A 78 -27.81 -15.36 -3.17
N MET A 79 -26.84 -14.46 -3.27
CA MET A 79 -25.63 -14.70 -4.04
C MET A 79 -24.92 -15.93 -3.47
N SER A 80 -24.54 -16.84 -4.34
CA SER A 80 -23.79 -18.04 -4.02
C SER A 80 -22.39 -17.70 -3.50
N GLU A 81 -21.78 -18.61 -2.73
CA GLU A 81 -20.41 -18.43 -2.20
C GLU A 81 -19.35 -18.02 -3.24
N PRO A 82 -19.33 -18.56 -4.48
CA PRO A 82 -18.45 -18.06 -5.54
C PRO A 82 -18.79 -16.62 -5.98
N GLU A 83 -20.07 -16.24 -6.04
CA GLU A 83 -20.49 -14.87 -6.38
C GLU A 83 -20.09 -13.87 -5.28
N ILE A 84 -20.16 -14.25 -4.00
CA ILE A 84 -19.70 -13.43 -2.88
C ILE A 84 -18.18 -13.23 -2.93
N ARG A 85 -17.41 -14.29 -3.20
CA ARG A 85 -15.95 -14.17 -3.38
C ARG A 85 -15.63 -13.28 -4.56
N GLN A 86 -16.29 -13.46 -5.70
CA GLN A 86 -16.08 -12.66 -6.89
C GLN A 86 -16.43 -11.17 -6.67
N ALA A 87 -17.53 -10.88 -5.97
CA ALA A 87 -17.89 -9.52 -5.56
C ALA A 87 -16.84 -8.91 -4.63
N SER A 88 -16.37 -9.67 -3.62
CA SER A 88 -15.30 -9.23 -2.71
C SER A 88 -13.97 -8.97 -3.45
N HIS A 89 -13.63 -9.81 -4.44
CA HIS A 89 -12.49 -9.59 -5.32
C HIS A 89 -12.66 -8.34 -6.20
N ALA A 90 -13.84 -8.12 -6.77
CA ALA A 90 -14.14 -6.94 -7.58
C ALA A 90 -14.06 -5.64 -6.75
N GLU A 91 -14.64 -5.62 -5.56
CA GLU A 91 -14.51 -4.51 -4.61
C GLU A 91 -13.04 -4.26 -4.21
N GLY A 92 -12.29 -5.33 -3.97
CA GLY A 92 -10.86 -5.28 -3.70
C GLY A 92 -10.05 -4.65 -4.85
N ASN A 93 -10.34 -5.02 -6.10
CA ASN A 93 -9.68 -4.49 -7.28
C ASN A 93 -9.94 -2.98 -7.48
N ILE A 94 -11.17 -2.54 -7.25
CA ILE A 94 -11.54 -1.13 -7.31
C ILE A 94 -10.81 -0.34 -6.21
N MET A 95 -10.82 -0.86 -4.99
CA MET A 95 -10.14 -0.23 -3.86
C MET A 95 -8.63 -0.13 -4.12
N LEU A 96 -7.99 -1.18 -4.63
CA LEU A 96 -6.58 -1.17 -5.01
C LEU A 96 -6.28 -0.05 -6.02
N THR A 97 -7.11 0.07 -7.07
CA THR A 97 -6.97 1.11 -8.10
C THR A 97 -7.07 2.52 -7.52
N ILE A 98 -8.01 2.74 -6.60
CA ILE A 98 -8.17 4.02 -5.90
C ILE A 98 -6.95 4.32 -5.02
N LEU A 99 -6.47 3.34 -4.24
CA LEU A 99 -5.33 3.50 -3.36
C LEU A 99 -4.04 3.79 -4.13
N ILE A 100 -3.79 3.10 -5.25
CA ILE A 100 -2.65 3.41 -6.14
C ILE A 100 -2.72 4.87 -6.61
N THR A 101 -3.91 5.32 -7.01
CA THR A 101 -4.13 6.71 -7.44
C THR A 101 -3.83 7.72 -6.33
N TYR A 102 -4.29 7.44 -5.11
CA TYR A 102 -4.04 8.31 -3.96
C TYR A 102 -2.56 8.35 -3.58
N LEU A 103 -1.90 7.19 -3.53
CA LEU A 103 -0.47 7.09 -3.24
C LEU A 103 0.38 7.85 -4.26
N TYR A 104 0.06 7.73 -5.56
CA TYR A 104 0.69 8.53 -6.60
C TYR A 104 0.51 10.04 -6.36
N ARG A 105 -0.71 10.49 -6.05
CA ARG A 105 -1.00 11.91 -5.78
C ARG A 105 -0.26 12.43 -4.55
N TYR A 106 -0.18 11.65 -3.48
CA TYR A 106 0.60 12.00 -2.28
C TYR A 106 2.09 12.10 -2.61
N ALA A 107 2.66 11.09 -3.28
CA ALA A 107 4.06 11.11 -3.70
C ALA A 107 4.37 12.32 -4.58
N LYS A 108 3.49 12.63 -5.54
CA LYS A 108 3.60 13.81 -6.40
C LYS A 108 3.58 15.11 -5.61
N HIS A 109 2.68 15.23 -4.64
CA HIS A 109 2.56 16.41 -3.77
C HIS A 109 3.82 16.63 -2.93
N TYR A 110 4.32 15.59 -2.26
CA TYR A 110 5.55 15.68 -1.47
C TYR A 110 6.77 15.96 -2.34
N GLY A 111 6.86 15.33 -3.51
CA GLY A 111 7.92 15.60 -4.49
C GLY A 111 7.93 17.05 -4.95
N LYS A 112 6.76 17.64 -5.24
CA LYS A 112 6.67 19.06 -5.58
C LYS A 112 7.18 19.96 -4.45
N LYS A 113 6.92 19.61 -3.19
CA LYS A 113 7.46 20.36 -2.04
C LYS A 113 8.98 20.26 -1.96
N ALA A 114 9.54 19.08 -2.15
CA ALA A 114 11.00 18.89 -2.14
C ALA A 114 11.67 19.73 -3.24
N LEU A 115 11.07 19.79 -4.43
CA LEU A 115 11.63 20.50 -5.59
C LEU A 115 11.49 22.03 -5.53
N ALA A 116 10.72 22.59 -4.61
CA ALA A 116 10.34 24.01 -4.62
C ALA A 116 11.54 24.98 -4.65
N ASP A 117 12.61 24.64 -3.91
CA ASP A 117 13.84 25.44 -3.83
C ASP A 117 15.00 24.82 -4.63
N SER A 118 14.68 23.89 -5.53
CA SER A 118 15.68 23.18 -6.33
C SER A 118 15.80 23.75 -7.74
N SER A 119 16.90 23.42 -8.43
CA SER A 119 17.07 23.76 -9.84
C SER A 119 16.25 22.87 -10.78
N LEU A 120 15.62 21.81 -10.26
CA LEU A 120 14.72 20.92 -10.98
C LEU A 120 13.27 21.36 -10.80
N SER A 121 12.50 21.34 -11.88
CA SER A 121 11.13 21.89 -11.88
C SER A 121 10.05 20.82 -11.73
N THR A 122 10.36 19.56 -12.07
CA THR A 122 9.40 18.47 -12.04
C THR A 122 10.03 17.17 -11.54
N LEU A 123 9.18 16.26 -11.06
CA LEU A 123 9.61 14.90 -10.70
C LEU A 123 10.14 14.13 -11.91
N ASP A 124 9.65 14.42 -13.12
CA ASP A 124 10.15 13.81 -14.35
C ASP A 124 11.57 14.29 -14.70
N GLU A 125 11.89 15.56 -14.46
CA GLU A 125 13.26 16.06 -14.62
C GLU A 125 14.21 15.36 -13.63
N PHE A 126 13.78 15.18 -12.38
CA PHE A 126 14.53 14.40 -11.39
C PHE A 126 14.72 12.95 -11.81
N SER A 127 13.66 12.26 -12.23
CA SER A 127 13.72 10.83 -12.59
C SER A 127 14.56 10.57 -13.83
N PHE A 128 14.53 11.48 -14.82
CA PHE A 128 15.38 11.41 -16.00
C PHE A 128 16.87 11.49 -15.63
N LEU A 129 17.25 12.47 -14.80
CA LEU A 129 18.62 12.61 -14.33
C LEU A 129 19.06 11.41 -13.47
N ALA A 130 18.20 10.95 -12.56
CA ALA A 130 18.48 9.76 -11.75
C ALA A 130 18.70 8.52 -12.63
N THR A 131 17.87 8.31 -13.64
CA THR A 131 18.01 7.18 -14.56
C THR A 131 19.33 7.24 -15.33
N LEU A 132 19.67 8.40 -15.89
CA LEU A 132 20.95 8.60 -16.58
C LEU A 132 22.15 8.41 -15.64
N ARG A 133 22.01 8.79 -14.36
CA ARG A 133 23.05 8.60 -13.35
C ARG A 133 23.33 7.13 -13.04
N PHE A 134 22.29 6.30 -12.96
CA PHE A 134 22.41 4.88 -12.58
C PHE A 134 22.57 3.92 -13.77
N ARG A 135 21.95 4.22 -14.93
CA ARG A 135 21.99 3.36 -16.12
C ARG A 135 23.02 3.83 -17.16
N GLY A 136 23.58 5.02 -16.99
CA GLY A 136 24.46 5.62 -17.99
C GLY A 136 23.70 6.17 -19.18
N ASP A 137 24.40 6.32 -20.30
CA ASP A 137 23.88 6.98 -21.49
C ASP A 137 22.78 6.14 -22.14
N LEU A 138 21.72 6.80 -22.61
CA LEU A 138 20.58 6.16 -23.28
C LEU A 138 20.20 6.95 -24.52
N THR A 139 19.62 6.30 -25.52
CA THR A 139 18.93 7.04 -26.59
C THR A 139 17.75 7.81 -26.04
N LYS A 140 17.32 8.87 -26.75
CA LYS A 140 16.13 9.65 -26.35
C LYS A 140 14.90 8.76 -26.19
N SER A 141 14.67 7.85 -27.13
CA SER A 141 13.53 6.93 -27.11
C SER A 141 13.61 5.97 -25.92
N GLU A 142 14.75 5.33 -25.68
CA GLU A 142 14.93 4.42 -24.53
C GLU A 142 14.64 5.13 -23.21
N LEU A 143 15.21 6.33 -23.01
CA LEU A 143 15.00 7.08 -21.78
C LEU A 143 13.53 7.46 -21.58
N ILE A 144 12.84 7.91 -22.62
CA ILE A 144 11.42 8.28 -22.55
C ILE A 144 10.55 7.04 -22.28
N HIS A 145 10.83 5.93 -22.95
CA HIS A 145 10.09 4.67 -22.79
C HIS A 145 10.24 4.10 -21.38
N LEU A 146 11.44 4.18 -20.79
CA LEU A 146 11.68 3.74 -19.40
C LEU A 146 10.84 4.51 -18.38
N HIS A 147 10.40 5.72 -18.71
CA HIS A 147 9.56 6.56 -17.84
C HIS A 147 8.07 6.46 -18.16
N LEU A 148 7.65 5.55 -19.05
CA LEU A 148 6.26 5.35 -19.45
C LEU A 148 5.59 6.63 -19.97
N LEU A 149 6.37 7.50 -20.64
CA LEU A 149 5.89 8.77 -21.18
C LEU A 149 5.61 8.67 -22.67
N GLU A 150 4.68 9.51 -23.15
CA GLU A 150 4.54 9.81 -24.57
C GLU A 150 5.80 10.50 -25.11
N LEU A 151 6.14 10.21 -26.37
CA LEU A 151 7.35 10.73 -27.01
C LEU A 151 7.42 12.26 -26.96
N THR A 152 6.29 12.93 -27.22
CA THR A 152 6.18 14.40 -27.19
C THR A 152 6.50 14.99 -25.82
N SER A 153 5.91 14.42 -24.76
CA SER A 153 6.11 14.87 -23.38
C SER A 153 7.56 14.65 -22.92
N GLY A 154 8.12 13.48 -23.24
CA GLY A 154 9.50 13.14 -22.95
C GLY A 154 10.51 14.06 -23.64
N ILE A 155 10.26 14.42 -24.91
CA ILE A 155 11.10 15.36 -25.66
C ILE A 155 11.10 16.74 -25.00
N GLU A 156 9.95 17.23 -24.53
CA GLU A 156 9.87 18.54 -23.87
C GLU A 156 10.62 18.55 -22.52
N ILE A 157 10.61 17.45 -21.77
CA ILE A 157 11.45 17.29 -20.56
C ILE A 157 12.93 17.36 -20.93
N LEU A 158 13.36 16.63 -21.96
CA LEU A 158 14.75 16.64 -22.42
C LEU A 158 15.21 18.02 -22.88
N LYS A 159 14.39 18.74 -23.64
CA LYS A 159 14.70 20.11 -24.07
C LYS A 159 14.90 21.04 -22.88
N ARG A 160 14.08 20.92 -21.82
CA ARG A 160 14.26 21.72 -20.60
C ARG A 160 15.54 21.36 -19.86
N LEU A 161 15.86 20.08 -19.72
CA LEU A 161 17.10 19.63 -19.09
C LEU A 161 18.34 20.07 -19.88
N GLU A 162 18.30 19.99 -21.22
CA GLU A 162 19.36 20.44 -22.12
C GLU A 162 19.54 21.96 -22.02
N LYS A 163 18.45 22.72 -22.00
CA LYS A 163 18.48 24.19 -21.80
C LYS A 163 19.07 24.58 -20.44
N LYS A 164 18.84 23.78 -19.40
CA LYS A 164 19.45 23.95 -18.07
C LYS A 164 20.93 23.52 -18.02
N GLY A 165 21.44 22.88 -19.07
CA GLY A 165 22.78 22.32 -19.11
C GLY A 165 22.93 21.07 -18.25
N PHE A 166 21.84 20.39 -17.89
CA PHE A 166 21.86 19.19 -17.02
C PHE A 166 22.05 17.89 -17.79
N VAL A 167 21.79 17.90 -19.10
CA VAL A 167 22.05 16.77 -19.99
C VAL A 167 22.74 17.25 -21.25
N GLU A 168 23.49 16.35 -21.86
CA GLU A 168 24.15 16.54 -23.14
C GLU A 168 23.58 15.54 -24.16
N VAL A 169 23.31 16.02 -25.37
CA VAL A 169 22.79 15.20 -26.47
C VAL A 169 23.87 15.04 -27.54
N PHE A 170 24.20 13.81 -27.89
CA PHE A 170 25.25 13.50 -28.86
C PHE A 170 24.81 12.40 -29.85
N PRO A 171 25.43 12.30 -31.05
CA PRO A 171 25.13 11.25 -32.00
C PRO A 171 25.40 9.86 -31.42
N ASP A 172 24.53 8.88 -31.70
CA ASP A 172 24.81 7.50 -31.30
C ASP A 172 25.97 6.93 -32.15
N PRO A 173 27.01 6.34 -31.51
CA PRO A 173 28.11 5.70 -32.23
C PRO A 173 27.68 4.52 -33.12
N ALA A 174 26.62 3.80 -32.73
CA ALA A 174 26.11 2.62 -33.44
C ALA A 174 25.12 2.99 -34.57
N ASP A 175 24.30 4.02 -34.36
CA ASP A 175 23.39 4.56 -35.38
C ASP A 175 23.35 6.09 -35.37
N ARG A 176 24.05 6.70 -36.32
CA ARG A 176 24.14 8.17 -36.45
C ARG A 176 22.80 8.87 -36.69
N ARG A 177 21.73 8.13 -37.04
CA ARG A 177 20.37 8.68 -37.15
C ARG A 177 19.71 8.88 -35.78
N SER A 178 20.18 8.18 -34.76
CA SER A 178 19.72 8.31 -33.38
C SER A 178 20.65 9.20 -32.54
N ARG A 179 20.10 9.71 -31.43
CA ARG A 179 20.82 10.62 -30.52
C ARG A 179 20.77 10.05 -29.11
N ARG A 180 21.93 9.95 -28.48
CA ARG A 180 22.09 9.57 -27.07
C ARG A 180 22.04 10.80 -26.18
N VAL A 181 21.69 10.56 -24.93
CA VAL A 181 21.59 11.53 -23.85
C VAL A 181 22.48 11.02 -22.72
N ARG A 182 23.26 11.93 -22.15
CA ARG A 182 24.09 11.71 -20.96
C ARG A 182 23.81 12.81 -19.94
N ILE A 183 23.92 12.49 -18.66
CA ILE A 183 23.91 13.49 -17.59
C ILE A 183 25.22 14.29 -17.59
N SER A 184 25.13 15.63 -17.55
CA SER A 184 26.31 16.50 -17.45
C SER A 184 26.81 16.56 -16.01
N TYR A 185 27.99 17.17 -15.79
CA TYR A 185 28.48 17.44 -14.44
C TYR A 185 27.52 18.34 -13.65
N ALA A 186 26.96 19.38 -14.28
CA ALA A 186 25.99 20.28 -13.64
C ALA A 186 24.69 19.55 -13.29
N GLY A 187 24.23 18.63 -14.15
CA GLY A 187 23.06 17.80 -13.88
C GLY A 187 23.27 16.84 -12.73
N ALA A 188 24.46 16.21 -12.64
CA ALA A 188 24.82 15.35 -11.53
C ALA A 188 24.86 16.12 -10.21
N ALA A 189 25.48 17.31 -10.20
CA ALA A 189 25.51 18.16 -9.02
C ALA A 189 24.10 18.62 -8.59
N ALA A 190 23.22 18.97 -9.55
CA ALA A 190 21.83 19.31 -9.28
C ALA A 190 21.04 18.13 -8.69
N LEU A 191 21.28 16.92 -9.18
CA LEU A 191 20.69 15.70 -8.66
C LEU A 191 21.17 15.43 -7.22
N ASP A 192 22.48 15.47 -6.98
CA ASP A 192 23.06 15.20 -5.67
C ASP A 192 22.58 16.21 -4.61
N ALA A 193 22.38 17.48 -5.00
CA ALA A 193 21.87 18.53 -4.12
C ALA A 193 20.42 18.31 -3.64
N ILE A 194 19.59 17.61 -4.42
CA ILE A 194 18.18 17.35 -4.09
C ILE A 194 17.93 15.97 -3.47
N MET A 195 18.92 15.07 -3.55
CA MET A 195 18.80 13.69 -3.04
C MET A 195 18.36 13.61 -1.56
N PRO A 196 18.88 14.44 -0.62
CA PRO A 196 18.44 14.37 0.78
C PRO A 196 16.93 14.61 0.95
N GLN A 197 16.37 15.60 0.25
CA GLN A 197 14.95 15.94 0.28
C GLN A 197 14.11 14.86 -0.40
N MET A 198 14.60 14.29 -1.51
CA MET A 198 13.92 13.16 -2.17
C MET A 198 13.93 11.89 -1.33
N ASN A 199 15.00 11.64 -0.56
CA ASN A 199 15.03 10.57 0.44
C ASN A 199 14.02 10.81 1.56
N GLN A 200 13.82 12.07 1.98
CA GLN A 200 12.77 12.41 2.92
C GLN A 200 11.37 12.16 2.33
N VAL A 201 11.13 12.52 1.06
CA VAL A 201 9.88 12.18 0.35
C VAL A 201 9.66 10.68 0.34
N ALA A 202 10.67 9.88 -0.02
CA ALA A 202 10.56 8.43 -0.04
C ALA A 202 10.19 7.84 1.33
N ARG A 203 10.76 8.37 2.41
CA ARG A 203 10.42 7.98 3.80
C ARG A 203 9.00 8.39 4.21
N ILE A 204 8.51 9.54 3.77
CA ILE A 204 7.14 9.98 4.05
C ILE A 204 6.13 9.09 3.30
N VAL A 205 6.43 8.75 2.04
CA VAL A 205 5.57 7.88 1.21
C VAL A 205 5.51 6.45 1.77
N SER A 206 6.64 5.91 2.23
CA SER A 206 6.64 4.59 2.90
C SER A 206 6.02 4.63 4.30
N GLY A 207 5.94 5.81 4.92
CA GLY A 207 5.16 6.06 6.12
C GLY A 207 5.51 5.11 7.27
N ASN A 208 4.49 4.44 7.81
CA ASN A 208 4.60 3.53 8.94
C ASN A 208 4.85 2.06 8.53
N LEU A 209 5.10 1.78 7.24
CA LEU A 209 5.23 0.41 6.73
C LEU A 209 6.47 -0.33 7.29
N GLY A 210 7.51 0.42 7.66
CA GLY A 210 8.77 -0.11 8.19
C GLY A 210 9.52 -1.02 7.20
N PRO A 211 10.69 -1.55 7.58
CA PRO A 211 11.47 -2.43 6.71
C PRO A 211 10.73 -3.72 6.33
N GLU A 212 10.07 -4.38 7.29
CA GLU A 212 9.38 -5.65 7.04
C GLU A 212 8.18 -5.49 6.11
N GLY A 213 7.40 -4.43 6.28
CA GLY A 213 6.26 -4.18 5.41
C GLY A 213 6.71 -3.83 3.99
N LEU A 214 7.83 -3.12 3.82
CA LEU A 214 8.47 -2.94 2.51
C LEU A 214 8.90 -4.28 1.90
N THR A 215 9.53 -5.16 2.68
CA THR A 215 9.93 -6.50 2.20
C THR A 215 8.73 -7.33 1.73
N ARG A 216 7.55 -7.17 2.34
CA ARG A 216 6.31 -7.83 1.89
C ARG A 216 5.66 -7.14 0.69
N LEU A 217 5.65 -5.80 0.65
CA LEU A 217 4.97 -5.03 -0.40
C LEU A 217 5.75 -5.05 -1.72
N MET A 218 7.09 -5.02 -1.67
CA MET A 218 7.89 -4.86 -2.88
C MET A 218 7.71 -5.99 -3.90
N PRO A 219 7.70 -7.28 -3.53
CA PRO A 219 7.43 -8.36 -4.47
C PRO A 219 6.06 -8.23 -5.16
N LEU A 220 5.03 -7.79 -4.42
CA LEU A 220 3.67 -7.59 -4.97
C LEU A 220 3.66 -6.46 -6.00
N LEU A 221 4.32 -5.33 -5.70
CA LEU A 221 4.45 -4.23 -6.66
C LEU A 221 5.25 -4.63 -7.90
N HIS A 222 6.30 -5.45 -7.74
CA HIS A 222 7.05 -5.98 -8.87
C HIS A 222 6.22 -6.94 -9.72
N GLN A 223 5.41 -7.80 -9.10
CA GLN A 223 4.48 -8.69 -9.80
C GLN A 223 3.46 -7.88 -10.61
N LEU A 224 2.84 -6.85 -10.00
CA LEU A 224 1.93 -5.95 -10.71
C LEU A 224 2.66 -5.24 -11.85
N ASN A 225 3.84 -4.68 -11.62
CA ASN A 225 4.60 -4.00 -12.66
C ASN A 225 4.98 -4.94 -13.82
N ALA A 226 5.37 -6.18 -13.54
CA ALA A 226 5.69 -7.17 -14.56
C ALA A 226 4.48 -7.45 -15.47
N PHE A 227 3.30 -7.68 -14.87
CA PHE A 227 2.05 -7.86 -15.60
C PHE A 227 1.75 -6.67 -16.53
N HIS A 228 1.80 -5.44 -16.01
CA HIS A 228 1.50 -4.25 -16.80
C HIS A 228 2.59 -3.94 -17.85
N SER A 229 3.84 -4.32 -17.60
CA SER A 229 4.93 -4.08 -18.54
C SER A 229 4.77 -4.85 -19.85
N VAL A 230 4.20 -6.06 -19.79
CA VAL A 230 3.88 -6.87 -20.98
C VAL A 230 2.77 -6.19 -21.79
N ILE A 231 1.67 -5.81 -21.14
CA ILE A 231 0.55 -5.12 -21.79
C ILE A 231 1.02 -3.80 -22.42
N HIS A 232 1.85 -3.02 -21.71
CA HIS A 232 2.37 -1.76 -22.23
C HIS A 232 3.29 -1.94 -23.46
N GLN A 233 3.98 -3.08 -23.58
CA GLN A 233 4.86 -3.34 -24.73
C GLN A 233 4.09 -3.91 -25.93
N GLU A 234 3.14 -4.81 -25.69
CA GLU A 234 2.47 -5.56 -26.75
C GLU A 234 1.13 -4.95 -27.16
N ASP A 235 0.41 -4.33 -26.23
CA ASP A 235 -1.03 -4.04 -26.34
C ASP A 235 -1.43 -2.65 -25.81
N ARG A 236 -0.50 -1.69 -25.73
CA ARG A 236 -0.78 -0.34 -25.18
C ARG A 236 -1.92 0.41 -25.90
N GLN A 237 -2.13 0.10 -27.19
CA GLN A 237 -3.18 0.71 -28.02
C GLN A 237 -4.40 -0.20 -28.19
N SER A 238 -4.38 -1.40 -27.62
CA SER A 238 -5.47 -2.36 -27.72
C SER A 238 -6.66 -1.92 -26.86
N GLU A 239 -7.87 -2.27 -27.30
CA GLU A 239 -9.10 -1.97 -26.56
C GLU A 239 -9.16 -2.77 -25.25
N LEU A 240 -9.91 -2.23 -24.26
CA LEU A 240 -10.01 -2.85 -22.92
C LEU A 240 -10.54 -4.29 -22.94
N GLU A 241 -11.50 -4.57 -23.84
CA GLU A 241 -12.05 -5.92 -24.02
C GLU A 241 -10.97 -6.90 -24.49
N THR A 242 -10.16 -6.51 -25.49
CA THR A 242 -9.04 -7.32 -25.99
C THR A 242 -8.00 -7.59 -24.92
N ILE A 243 -7.66 -6.58 -24.10
CA ILE A 243 -6.71 -6.76 -22.99
C ILE A 243 -7.29 -7.72 -21.94
N THR A 244 -8.58 -7.58 -21.61
CA THR A 244 -9.26 -8.45 -20.65
C THR A 244 -9.27 -9.89 -21.13
N GLU A 245 -9.64 -10.12 -22.38
CA GLU A 245 -9.67 -11.44 -23.00
C GLU A 245 -8.28 -12.10 -23.00
N LYS A 246 -7.23 -11.36 -23.41
CA LYS A 246 -5.88 -11.90 -23.55
C LYS A 246 -5.17 -12.17 -22.22
N TYR A 247 -5.42 -11.35 -21.19
CA TYR A 247 -4.59 -11.34 -19.97
C TYR A 247 -5.33 -11.74 -18.68
N LEU A 248 -6.66 -11.80 -18.68
CA LEU A 248 -7.47 -12.08 -17.47
C LEU A 248 -8.42 -13.28 -17.62
N SER A 249 -8.45 -13.93 -18.79
CA SER A 249 -9.30 -15.10 -19.09
C SER A 249 -8.63 -16.43 -18.80
#